data_AF-A0A959HH48-F1
#
_entry.id   AF-A0A959HH48-F1
#
_cell.length_a   1.000
_cell.length_b   1.000
_cell.length_c   1.000
_cell.angle_alpha   90.00
_cell.angle_beta   90.00
_cell.angle_gamma   90.00
#
_symmetry.space_group_name_H-M   'P 1'
#
loop_
_entity.id
_entity.type
_entity.pdbx_description
1 polymer ?
#
loop_
_entity_poly.entity_id
_entity_poly.type
_entity_poly.pdbx_seq_one_letter_code
_entity_poly.pdbx_strand_id
1 'polypeptide(L)'
;MAKNMFRGRGGYGPKRKVHLCPQHEASNFLHCKLVLYFVVLGKPELMKKDIRWQQRFSNYRKALSKLAEAGGMEVEKMSGLEKEGVIQRFEYTHELAWNTLKDFLTYQGVSSTIFGSRDATREAFAAGLIKEGEKWMEMIKSRNLTSHTYNEDTANEIFAKIIADFLPCFLDLEKELEQQAKNEE
;
A
#
# COMPACT_ATOMS: atom_id res chain seq x y z
N MET A 1 -28.99 -44.45 38.47
CA MET A 1 -27.95 -44.25 39.52
C MET A 1 -28.27 -42.98 40.29
N ALA A 2 -28.04 -43.00 41.61
CA ALA A 2 -28.64 -42.14 42.61
C ALA A 2 -27.95 -40.75 42.80
N LYS A 3 -28.70 -39.84 43.43
CA LYS A 3 -28.29 -38.54 43.98
C LYS A 3 -27.29 -38.71 45.15
N ASN A 4 -26.38 -37.73 45.35
CA ASN A 4 -26.16 -36.95 46.58
C ASN A 4 -24.69 -36.52 46.86
N MET A 5 -24.57 -35.23 47.20
CA MET A 5 -23.85 -34.58 48.33
C MET A 5 -22.41 -35.00 48.72
N PHE A 6 -21.55 -33.99 48.93
CA PHE A 6 -20.96 -33.56 50.23
C PHE A 6 -20.08 -32.29 50.02
N ARG A 7 -20.44 -31.12 50.61
CA ARG A 7 -19.74 -30.36 51.70
C ARG A 7 -18.20 -30.31 51.56
N GLY A 8 -17.46 -29.19 51.62
CA GLY A 8 -17.61 -27.90 52.32
C GLY A 8 -16.38 -27.66 53.21
N ARG A 9 -15.79 -26.45 53.20
CA ARG A 9 -14.93 -25.75 54.21
C ARG A 9 -14.18 -24.61 53.46
N GLY A 10 -14.21 -23.33 53.80
CA GLY A 10 -14.36 -22.66 55.09
C GLY A 10 -12.97 -22.27 55.62
N GLY A 11 -12.50 -21.04 55.35
CA GLY A 11 -11.21 -20.53 55.81
C GLY A 11 -11.19 -19.00 55.95
N TYR A 12 -11.14 -18.53 57.20
CA TYR A 12 -11.19 -17.15 57.67
C TYR A 12 -9.87 -16.38 57.42
N GLY A 13 -9.97 -15.08 57.10
CA GLY A 13 -8.88 -14.10 57.17
C GLY A 13 -9.40 -12.76 57.73
N PRO A 14 -8.62 -12.00 58.52
CA PRO A 14 -9.15 -11.09 59.53
C PRO A 14 -9.58 -9.72 59.00
N LYS A 15 -10.76 -9.26 59.47
CA LYS A 15 -11.31 -7.92 59.25
C LYS A 15 -10.49 -6.87 60.00
N ARG A 16 -9.78 -5.98 59.28
CA ARG A 16 -9.26 -4.73 59.85
C ARG A 16 -10.25 -3.59 59.60
N LYS A 17 -10.84 -3.08 60.69
CA LYS A 17 -11.62 -1.84 60.71
C LYS A 17 -10.70 -0.67 60.39
N VAL A 18 -11.00 0.10 59.35
CA VAL A 18 -10.36 1.41 59.12
C VAL A 18 -11.37 2.48 59.54
N HIS A 19 -10.91 3.31 60.46
CA HIS A 19 -11.60 4.41 61.11
C HIS A 19 -11.79 5.56 60.10
N LEU A 20 -13.00 6.10 59.99
CA LEU A 20 -13.26 7.34 59.28
C LEU A 20 -13.03 8.52 60.24
N CYS A 21 -12.29 9.55 59.80
CA CYS A 21 -12.28 10.86 60.43
C CYS A 21 -12.26 11.95 59.32
N PRO A 22 -12.95 13.10 59.49
CA PRO A 22 -13.48 13.89 58.38
C PRO A 22 -12.69 15.18 58.09
N GLN A 23 -12.94 15.68 56.87
CA GLN A 23 -12.86 17.07 56.38
C GLN A 23 -11.58 17.88 56.64
N HIS A 24 -10.90 18.29 55.57
CA HIS A 24 -10.36 19.64 55.41
C HIS A 24 -10.39 20.04 53.93
N GLU A 25 -10.96 21.22 53.69
CA GLU A 25 -11.13 21.89 52.41
C GLU A 25 -9.78 22.34 51.83
N ALA A 26 -9.72 22.51 50.50
CA ALA A 26 -9.32 23.77 49.85
C ALA A 26 -8.82 23.52 48.42
N SER A 27 -9.62 23.96 47.46
CA SER A 27 -9.20 24.91 46.41
C SER A 27 -7.72 24.86 46.00
N ASN A 28 -7.35 23.93 45.10
CA ASN A 28 -6.22 24.15 44.17
C ASN A 28 -6.12 23.14 43.01
N PHE A 29 -7.23 22.49 42.64
CA PHE A 29 -7.20 21.40 41.66
C PHE A 29 -7.18 21.83 40.18
N LEU A 30 -7.27 23.13 39.88
CA LEU A 30 -7.37 23.61 38.50
C LEU A 30 -6.05 24.10 37.91
N HIS A 31 -5.08 24.53 38.74
CA HIS A 31 -3.81 25.09 38.24
C HIS A 31 -2.70 24.06 38.02
N CYS A 32 -2.84 22.84 38.54
CA CYS A 32 -1.88 21.76 38.31
C CYS A 32 -2.27 20.81 37.15
N LYS A 33 -3.52 20.90 36.65
CA LYS A 33 -3.98 20.05 35.53
C LYS A 33 -3.53 20.53 34.15
N LEU A 34 -3.18 21.82 33.98
CA LEU A 34 -2.73 22.33 32.67
C LEU A 34 -1.27 21.98 32.37
N VAL A 35 -0.38 21.94 33.37
CA VAL A 35 1.03 21.62 33.15
C VAL A 35 1.23 20.14 32.84
N LEU A 36 0.39 19.25 33.39
CA LEU A 36 0.40 17.83 33.03
C LEU A 36 -0.14 17.57 31.61
N TYR A 37 -1.09 18.37 31.12
CA TYR A 37 -1.61 18.21 29.76
C TYR A 37 -0.55 18.52 28.70
N PHE A 38 0.39 19.43 28.97
CA PHE A 38 1.42 19.80 28.00
C PHE A 38 2.65 18.85 27.99
N VAL A 39 2.90 18.12 29.09
CA VAL A 39 4.03 17.18 29.20
C VAL A 39 3.63 15.74 28.83
N VAL A 40 2.35 15.37 29.00
CA VAL A 40 1.83 14.03 28.63
C VAL A 40 1.35 13.96 27.18
N LEU A 41 1.04 15.09 26.56
CA LEU A 41 0.88 15.17 25.10
C LEU A 41 2.26 15.26 24.46
N GLY A 42 3.01 14.15 24.53
CA GLY A 42 4.02 13.86 23.52
C GLY A 42 3.39 14.15 22.16
N LYS A 43 4.10 14.92 21.32
CA LYS A 43 3.67 15.20 19.95
C LYS A 43 3.05 13.92 19.39
N PRO A 44 1.83 13.95 18.85
CA PRO A 44 1.38 12.86 18.01
C PRO A 44 2.22 12.98 16.73
N GLU A 45 3.48 12.59 16.81
CA GLU A 45 4.18 12.05 15.67
C GLU A 45 3.35 10.84 15.30
N LEU A 46 2.44 11.08 14.36
CA LEU A 46 1.66 10.12 13.61
C LEU A 46 2.50 8.84 13.54
N MET A 47 2.09 7.82 14.29
CA MET A 47 2.51 6.46 13.98
C MET A 47 1.95 6.19 12.60
N LYS A 48 2.71 6.54 11.54
CA LYS A 48 2.41 6.16 10.17
C LYS A 48 2.32 4.66 10.20
N LYS A 49 1.08 4.16 10.25
CA LYS A 49 0.80 2.74 10.17
C LYS A 49 1.49 2.29 8.88
N ASP A 50 2.43 1.35 8.98
CA ASP A 50 3.17 0.85 7.83
C ASP A 50 2.19 0.07 6.94
N ILE A 51 1.45 0.80 6.11
CA ILE A 51 0.47 0.23 5.22
C ILE A 51 1.24 -0.30 4.01
N ARG A 52 1.24 -1.61 3.87
CA ARG A 52 2.02 -2.33 2.85
C ARG A 52 1.81 -1.79 1.43
N TRP A 53 0.57 -1.44 1.06
CA TRP A 53 0.29 -0.88 -0.27
C TRP A 53 0.94 0.50 -0.47
N GLN A 54 1.01 1.34 0.57
CA GLN A 54 1.67 2.65 0.51
C GLN A 54 3.21 2.50 0.35
N GLN A 55 3.81 1.50 1.00
CA GLN A 55 5.21 1.16 0.81
C GLN A 55 5.48 0.68 -0.64
N ARG A 56 4.63 -0.21 -1.17
CA ARG A 56 4.71 -0.67 -2.57
C ARG A 56 4.55 0.49 -3.54
N PHE A 57 3.57 1.36 -3.29
CA PHE A 57 3.30 2.54 -4.08
C PHE A 57 4.52 3.48 -4.13
N SER A 58 5.20 3.70 -3.00
CA SER A 58 6.46 4.47 -2.97
C SER A 58 7.55 3.90 -3.89
N ASN A 59 7.71 2.58 -3.91
CA ASN A 59 8.67 1.92 -4.81
C ASN A 59 8.24 2.00 -6.28
N TYR A 60 6.95 1.80 -6.55
CA TYR A 60 6.36 1.96 -7.87
C TYR A 60 6.62 3.36 -8.44
N ARG A 61 6.38 4.43 -7.67
CA ARG A 61 6.63 5.81 -8.12
C ARG A 61 8.08 6.07 -8.49
N LYS A 62 9.03 5.53 -7.71
CA LYS A 62 10.47 5.64 -8.03
C LYS A 62 10.81 4.97 -9.36
N ALA A 63 10.29 3.76 -9.57
CA ALA A 63 10.45 3.01 -10.80
C ALA A 63 9.80 3.73 -12.01
N LEU A 64 8.58 4.20 -11.84
CA LEU A 64 7.83 4.95 -12.85
C LEU A 64 8.54 6.24 -13.23
N SER A 65 9.07 6.99 -12.26
CA SER A 65 9.86 8.19 -12.55
C SER A 65 11.06 7.89 -13.45
N LYS A 66 11.73 6.74 -13.26
CA LYS A 66 12.81 6.30 -14.15
C LYS A 66 12.30 5.93 -15.54
N LEU A 67 11.17 5.23 -15.65
CA LEU A 67 10.58 4.93 -16.96
C LEU A 67 10.15 6.21 -17.70
N ALA A 68 9.58 7.18 -16.98
CA ALA A 68 9.11 8.45 -17.51
C ALA A 68 10.23 9.34 -18.06
N GLU A 69 11.48 9.15 -17.65
CA GLU A 69 12.64 9.81 -18.28
C GLU A 69 12.74 9.50 -19.79
N ALA A 70 12.16 8.39 -20.25
CA ALA A 70 12.08 8.04 -21.68
C ALA A 70 10.88 8.66 -22.40
N GLY A 71 9.98 9.34 -21.67
CA GLY A 71 8.79 9.97 -22.24
C GLY A 71 9.15 11.01 -23.30
N GLY A 72 8.53 10.90 -24.48
CA GLY A 72 8.78 11.81 -25.61
C GLY A 72 10.03 11.51 -26.43
N MET A 73 10.75 10.42 -26.13
CA MET A 73 11.82 9.93 -27.01
C MET A 73 11.25 9.20 -28.23
N GLU A 74 11.86 9.41 -29.40
CA GLU A 74 11.51 8.73 -30.64
C GLU A 74 12.35 7.46 -30.83
N VAL A 75 11.72 6.39 -31.34
CA VAL A 75 12.34 5.07 -31.49
C VAL A 75 13.59 5.13 -32.38
N GLU A 76 13.55 5.92 -33.44
CA GLU A 76 14.58 6.07 -34.46
C GLU A 76 15.80 6.84 -33.95
N LYS A 77 15.64 7.62 -32.87
CA LYS A 77 16.70 8.46 -32.28
C LYS A 77 17.47 7.76 -31.17
N MET A 78 17.01 6.60 -30.71
CA MET A 78 17.63 5.86 -29.61
C MET A 78 18.54 4.74 -30.09
N SER A 79 19.70 4.64 -29.44
CA SER A 79 20.60 3.49 -29.60
C SER A 79 19.98 2.21 -29.04
N GLY A 80 20.49 1.05 -29.47
CA GLY A 80 20.05 -0.25 -28.95
C GLY A 80 20.17 -0.36 -27.43
N LEU A 81 21.28 0.14 -26.85
CA LEU A 81 21.50 0.12 -25.40
C LEU A 81 20.47 0.99 -24.65
N GLU A 82 20.09 2.13 -25.20
CA GLU A 82 19.07 2.98 -24.59
C GLU A 82 17.69 2.31 -24.66
N LYS A 83 17.35 1.66 -25.78
CA LYS A 83 16.10 0.88 -25.91
C LYS A 83 16.04 -0.27 -24.91
N GLU A 84 17.12 -1.05 -24.78
CA GLU A 84 17.25 -2.10 -23.77
C GLU A 84 17.06 -1.54 -22.36
N GLY A 85 17.67 -0.38 -22.08
CA GLY A 85 17.49 0.33 -20.83
C GLY A 85 16.02 0.66 -20.55
N VAL A 86 15.29 1.18 -21.52
CA VAL A 86 13.85 1.49 -21.38
C VAL A 86 13.01 0.24 -21.20
N ILE A 87 13.28 -0.82 -21.95
CA ILE A 87 12.59 -2.11 -21.81
C ILE A 87 12.82 -2.68 -20.41
N GLN A 88 14.04 -2.64 -19.89
CA GLN A 88 14.34 -3.09 -18.53
C GLN A 88 13.58 -2.25 -17.48
N ARG A 89 13.49 -0.92 -17.70
CA ARG A 89 12.69 -0.02 -16.84
C ARG A 89 11.22 -0.37 -16.85
N PHE A 90 10.69 -0.70 -18.03
CA PHE A 90 9.33 -1.17 -18.19
C PHE A 90 9.06 -2.45 -17.38
N GLU A 91 9.94 -3.46 -17.47
CA GLU A 91 9.73 -4.74 -16.79
C GLU A 91 9.57 -4.60 -15.27
N TYR A 92 10.52 -3.92 -14.61
CA TYR A 92 10.46 -3.77 -13.17
C TYR A 92 9.32 -2.82 -12.75
N THR A 93 8.96 -1.85 -13.61
CA THR A 93 7.84 -0.93 -13.32
C THR A 93 6.51 -1.68 -13.38
N HIS A 94 6.32 -2.52 -14.39
CA HIS A 94 5.17 -3.42 -14.49
C HIS A 94 5.10 -4.35 -13.26
N GLU A 95 6.21 -4.97 -12.86
CA GLU A 95 6.27 -5.84 -11.68
C GLU A 95 5.85 -5.12 -10.40
N LEU A 96 6.33 -3.90 -10.19
CA LEU A 96 5.95 -3.08 -9.03
C LEU A 96 4.49 -2.61 -9.11
N ALA A 97 3.99 -2.27 -10.30
CA ALA A 97 2.63 -1.82 -10.50
C ALA A 97 1.61 -2.89 -10.12
N TRP A 98 1.73 -4.11 -10.66
CA TRP A 98 0.75 -5.16 -10.36
C TRP A 98 0.82 -5.64 -8.90
N ASN A 99 2.01 -5.61 -8.28
CA ASN A 99 2.13 -5.87 -6.85
C ASN A 99 1.47 -4.77 -6.00
N THR A 100 1.53 -3.51 -6.44
CA THR A 100 0.85 -2.39 -5.78
C THR A 100 -0.67 -2.53 -5.92
N LEU A 101 -1.17 -2.86 -7.12
CA LEU A 101 -2.59 -3.16 -7.37
C LEU A 101 -3.09 -4.27 -6.44
N LYS A 102 -2.36 -5.38 -6.36
CA LYS A 102 -2.69 -6.50 -5.46
C LYS A 102 -2.83 -6.06 -4.01
N ASP A 103 -1.80 -5.38 -3.48
CA ASP A 103 -1.77 -5.00 -2.07
C ASP A 103 -2.84 -3.92 -1.77
N PHE A 104 -3.13 -3.01 -2.72
CA PHE A 104 -4.20 -2.01 -2.58
C PHE A 104 -5.60 -2.64 -2.61
N LEU A 105 -5.89 -3.51 -3.58
CA LEU A 105 -7.18 -4.20 -3.68
C LEU A 105 -7.44 -5.11 -2.48
N THR A 106 -6.39 -5.73 -1.94
CA THR A 106 -6.46 -6.51 -0.69
C THR A 106 -6.78 -5.60 0.49
N TYR A 107 -6.15 -4.42 0.54
CA TYR A 107 -6.39 -3.44 1.60
C TYR A 107 -7.83 -2.90 1.58
N GLN A 108 -8.38 -2.63 0.40
CA GLN A 108 -9.78 -2.19 0.22
C GLN A 108 -10.81 -3.32 0.46
N GLY A 109 -10.36 -4.56 0.71
CA GLY A 109 -11.24 -5.72 0.91
C GLY A 109 -11.93 -6.20 -0.37
N VAL A 110 -11.48 -5.77 -1.55
CA VAL A 110 -12.06 -6.12 -2.85
C VAL A 110 -11.75 -7.56 -3.22
N SER A 111 -10.50 -7.99 -3.05
CA SER A 111 -10.07 -9.36 -3.36
C SER A 111 -8.94 -9.82 -2.45
N SER A 112 -9.04 -11.06 -1.95
CA SER A 112 -7.99 -11.70 -1.15
C SER A 112 -7.16 -12.72 -1.95
N THR A 113 -7.51 -12.96 -3.21
CA THR A 113 -6.90 -14.00 -4.06
C THR A 113 -6.46 -13.41 -5.40
N ILE A 114 -5.29 -12.78 -5.40
CA ILE A 114 -4.62 -12.29 -6.61
C ILE A 114 -3.25 -12.97 -6.70
N PHE A 115 -3.09 -13.87 -7.68
CA PHE A 115 -1.88 -14.69 -7.82
C PHE A 115 -0.87 -14.14 -8.83
N GLY A 116 -1.30 -13.25 -9.72
CA GLY A 116 -0.41 -12.65 -10.72
C GLY A 116 -0.99 -11.41 -11.38
N SER A 117 -0.23 -10.85 -12.32
CA SER A 117 -0.55 -9.58 -12.98
C SER A 117 -1.87 -9.61 -13.77
N ARG A 118 -2.23 -10.76 -14.34
CA ARG A 118 -3.51 -10.92 -15.06
C ARG A 118 -4.71 -10.78 -14.13
N ASP A 119 -4.64 -11.41 -12.96
CA ASP A 119 -5.72 -11.34 -11.97
C ASP A 119 -5.79 -9.92 -11.38
N ALA A 120 -4.63 -9.35 -11.02
CA ALA A 120 -4.54 -7.97 -10.54
C ALA A 120 -5.16 -6.97 -11.52
N THR A 121 -4.89 -7.14 -12.82
CA THR A 121 -5.44 -6.28 -13.88
C THR A 121 -6.96 -6.41 -13.98
N ARG A 122 -7.50 -7.63 -13.98
CA ARG A 122 -8.95 -7.85 -14.07
C ARG A 122 -9.69 -7.27 -12.88
N GLU A 123 -9.20 -7.53 -11.67
CA GLU A 123 -9.80 -7.03 -10.44
C GLU A 123 -9.71 -5.50 -10.36
N ALA A 124 -8.55 -4.92 -10.70
CA ALA A 124 -8.37 -3.47 -10.71
C ALA A 124 -9.29 -2.79 -11.72
N PHE A 125 -9.46 -3.38 -12.91
CA PHE A 125 -10.36 -2.86 -13.93
C PHE A 125 -11.83 -2.96 -13.49
N ALA A 126 -12.24 -4.11 -12.91
CA ALA A 126 -13.58 -4.30 -12.38
C ALA A 126 -13.91 -3.34 -11.23
N ALA A 127 -12.92 -3.03 -10.38
CA ALA A 127 -13.03 -2.06 -9.30
C ALA A 127 -12.96 -0.59 -9.76
N GLY A 128 -12.75 -0.34 -11.06
CA GLY A 128 -12.61 1.02 -11.61
C GLY A 128 -11.31 1.73 -11.26
N LEU A 129 -10.34 1.02 -10.68
CA LEU A 129 -9.03 1.56 -10.27
C LEU A 129 -8.12 1.83 -11.49
N ILE A 130 -8.31 1.08 -12.58
CA ILE A 130 -7.68 1.33 -13.87
C ILE A 130 -8.75 1.41 -14.96
N LYS A 131 -8.49 2.18 -16.03
CA LYS A 131 -9.46 2.41 -17.12
C LYS A 131 -9.18 1.62 -18.40
N GLU A 132 -7.92 1.46 -18.76
CA GLU A 132 -7.51 0.86 -20.05
C GLU A 132 -7.18 -0.63 -19.89
N GLY A 133 -8.13 -1.44 -19.42
CA GLY A 133 -7.90 -2.85 -19.08
C GLY A 133 -7.26 -3.68 -20.21
N GLU A 134 -7.62 -3.43 -21.47
CA GLU A 134 -7.01 -4.11 -22.61
C GLU A 134 -5.53 -3.75 -22.79
N LYS A 135 -5.15 -2.49 -22.62
CA LYS A 135 -3.74 -2.06 -22.70
C LYS A 135 -2.91 -2.69 -21.59
N TRP A 136 -3.46 -2.83 -20.38
CA TRP A 136 -2.80 -3.55 -19.29
C TRP A 136 -2.64 -5.04 -19.62
N MET A 137 -3.63 -5.67 -20.25
CA MET A 137 -3.50 -7.06 -20.68
C MET A 137 -2.48 -7.23 -21.81
N GLU A 138 -2.39 -6.28 -22.74
CA GLU A 138 -1.36 -6.23 -23.78
C GLU A 138 0.03 -6.02 -23.19
N MET A 139 0.15 -5.15 -22.19
CA MET A 139 1.38 -4.91 -21.43
C MET A 139 1.95 -6.22 -20.84
N ILE A 140 1.09 -7.09 -20.29
CA ILE A 140 1.50 -8.40 -19.78
C ILE A 140 2.05 -9.29 -20.90
N LYS A 141 1.43 -9.26 -22.09
CA LYS A 141 1.93 -10.02 -23.25
C LYS A 141 3.28 -9.48 -23.72
N SER A 142 3.41 -8.16 -23.88
CA SER A 142 4.66 -7.52 -24.27
C SER A 142 5.78 -7.81 -23.28
N ARG A 143 5.49 -7.81 -21.97
CA ARG A 143 6.45 -8.23 -20.94
C ARG A 143 6.94 -9.66 -21.15
N ASN A 144 6.09 -10.60 -21.54
CA ASN A 144 6.53 -11.96 -21.80
C ASN A 144 7.41 -12.08 -23.06
N LEU A 145 7.41 -11.07 -23.93
CA LEU A 145 8.24 -11.02 -25.14
C LEU A 145 9.57 -10.28 -24.92
N THR A 146 9.79 -9.63 -23.77
CA THR A 146 11.02 -8.87 -23.54
C THR A 146 12.27 -9.73 -23.49
N SER A 147 12.16 -11.02 -23.18
CA SER A 147 13.29 -11.97 -23.31
C SER A 147 13.74 -12.18 -24.77
N HIS A 148 12.94 -11.74 -25.74
CA HIS A 148 13.22 -11.86 -27.18
C HIS A 148 13.69 -10.54 -27.81
N THR A 149 14.05 -9.53 -27.01
CA THR A 149 14.45 -8.20 -27.52
C THR A 149 15.84 -8.16 -28.14
N TYR A 150 16.55 -9.28 -28.19
CA TYR A 150 17.70 -9.44 -29.09
C TYR A 150 17.29 -9.36 -30.58
N ASN A 151 16.00 -9.56 -30.89
CA ASN A 151 15.41 -9.22 -32.18
C ASN A 151 15.06 -7.72 -32.18
N GLU A 152 15.66 -6.97 -33.10
CA GLU A 152 15.50 -5.51 -33.20
C GLU A 152 14.06 -5.08 -33.49
N ASP A 153 13.33 -5.81 -34.34
CA ASP A 153 11.92 -5.52 -34.64
C ASP A 153 11.06 -5.68 -33.39
N THR A 154 11.27 -6.75 -32.63
CA THR A 154 10.58 -6.98 -31.34
C THR A 154 10.90 -5.88 -30.34
N ALA A 155 12.17 -5.48 -30.22
CA ALA A 155 12.58 -4.41 -29.32
C ALA A 155 11.94 -3.06 -29.70
N ASN A 156 11.92 -2.73 -31.00
CA ASN A 156 11.30 -1.51 -31.52
C ASN A 156 9.79 -1.50 -31.27
N GLU A 157 9.09 -2.62 -31.53
CA GLU A 157 7.65 -2.74 -31.28
C GLU A 157 7.33 -2.55 -29.79
N ILE A 158 8.04 -3.25 -28.90
CA ILE A 158 7.83 -3.15 -27.46
C ILE A 158 8.13 -1.73 -26.98
N PHE A 159 9.23 -1.13 -27.44
CA PHE A 159 9.59 0.25 -27.10
C PHE A 159 8.48 1.23 -27.51
N ALA A 160 7.97 1.13 -28.73
CA ALA A 160 6.89 1.99 -29.22
C ALA A 160 5.63 1.86 -28.34
N LYS A 161 5.24 0.64 -28.00
CA LYS A 161 4.11 0.37 -27.08
C LYS A 161 4.36 0.93 -25.67
N ILE A 162 5.59 0.83 -25.16
CA ILE A 162 5.96 1.39 -23.84
C ILE A 162 5.68 2.89 -23.80
N ILE A 163 6.15 3.63 -24.81
CA ILE A 163 6.02 5.09 -24.84
C ILE A 163 4.58 5.52 -25.13
N ALA A 164 3.94 4.91 -26.13
CA ALA A 164 2.63 5.35 -26.61
C ALA A 164 1.46 4.89 -25.72
N ASP A 165 1.52 3.66 -25.19
CA ASP A 165 0.38 3.02 -24.52
C ASP A 165 0.63 2.77 -23.03
N PHE A 166 1.79 2.20 -22.67
CA PHE A 166 1.99 1.68 -21.31
C PHE A 166 2.38 2.76 -20.30
N LEU A 167 3.27 3.68 -20.67
CA LEU A 167 3.67 4.78 -19.81
C LEU A 167 2.47 5.66 -19.38
N PRO A 168 1.55 6.07 -20.28
CA PRO A 168 0.33 6.75 -19.88
C PRO A 168 -0.52 5.94 -18.87
N CYS A 169 -0.67 4.64 -19.09
CA CYS A 169 -1.42 3.77 -18.17
C CYS A 169 -0.81 3.75 -16.76
N PHE A 170 0.51 3.74 -16.65
CA PHE A 170 1.19 3.80 -15.36
C PHE A 170 1.02 5.16 -14.67
N LEU A 171 1.17 6.26 -15.41
CA LEU A 171 0.97 7.60 -14.88
C LEU A 171 -0.45 7.81 -14.36
N ASP A 172 -1.45 7.25 -15.05
CA ASP A 172 -2.84 7.33 -14.60
C ASP A 172 -3.10 6.49 -13.35
N LEU A 173 -2.49 5.30 -13.23
CA LEU A 173 -2.52 4.53 -11.98
C LEU A 173 -1.86 5.29 -10.82
N GLU A 174 -0.75 5.97 -11.07
CA GLU A 174 -0.09 6.79 -10.04
C GLU A 174 -1.02 7.89 -9.51
N LYS A 175 -1.66 8.64 -10.41
CA LYS A 175 -2.63 9.70 -10.04
C LYS A 175 -3.78 9.14 -9.22
N GLU A 176 -4.35 8.01 -9.65
CA GLU A 176 -5.47 7.39 -8.95
C GLU A 176 -5.06 6.95 -7.53
N LEU A 177 -3.95 6.22 -7.38
CA LEU A 177 -3.46 5.80 -6.07
C LEU A 177 -3.05 6.97 -5.16
N GLU A 178 -2.54 8.06 -5.74
CA GLU A 178 -2.26 9.28 -4.99
C GLU A 178 -3.54 9.93 -4.45
N GLN A 179 -4.62 9.94 -5.24
CA GLN A 179 -5.92 10.42 -4.79
C GLN A 179 -6.49 9.54 -3.67
N GLN A 180 -6.37 8.22 -3.80
CA GLN A 180 -6.81 7.29 -2.75
C GLN A 180 -6.02 7.50 -1.45
N ALA A 181 -4.70 7.70 -1.53
CA ALA A 181 -3.86 7.99 -0.37
C ALA A 181 -4.29 9.28 0.36
N LYS A 182 -4.66 10.33 -0.39
CA LYS A 182 -5.13 11.62 0.18
C LYS A 182 -6.50 11.52 0.82
N ASN A 183 -7.38 10.67 0.29
CA ASN A 183 -8.74 10.49 0.82
C ASN A 183 -8.74 9.76 2.18
N GLU A 184 -7.65 9.10 2.54
CA GLU A 184 -7.49 8.31 3.77
C GLU A 184 -6.81 9.08 4.92
N GLU A 185 -6.27 10.28 4.65
CA GLU A 185 -5.66 11.20 5.64
C GLU A 185 -6.70 12.14 6.27
#